data_AF-A0A2M7B1K6-F1
#
_entry.id   AF-A0A2M7B1K6-F1
#
_cell.length_a   1.000
_cell.length_b   1.000
_cell.length_c   1.000
_cell.angle_alpha   90.00
_cell.angle_beta   90.00
_cell.angle_gamma   90.00
#
_symmetry.space_group_name_H-M   'P 1'
#
loop_
_entity.id
_entity.type
_entity.pdbx_description
1 polymer ?
#
loop_
_entity_poly.entity_id
_entity_poly.type
_entity_poly.pdbx_seq_one_letter_code
_entity_poly.pdbx_strand_id
1 'polypeptide(L)'
;MNILKKDKGFTLIELMIVVAIIGIIAGIAIPKFAEMMKRAKESATKGNLGICRTAVAFYYGGNEGIYSYRISGDPPAAPLYEIGGGLADQKWEAANGSPDGIYARGWSEELCADFSPYIRDLPENSISPGQTKEVRSGVWNEPDPGNLPSGNDNGWFYCFRSGKVVVNNNGVDVKGEPYTSW
;
A
#
# COMPACT_ATOMS: atom_id res chain seq x y z
N MET A 1 35.11 61.91 8.66
CA MET A 1 35.52 61.39 7.34
C MET A 1 34.52 60.31 6.94
N ASN A 2 33.47 60.65 6.19
CA ASN A 2 32.48 59.64 5.75
C ASN A 2 32.97 59.00 4.46
N ILE A 3 33.27 57.71 4.53
CA ILE A 3 33.61 56.89 3.37
C ILE A 3 32.29 56.61 2.65
N LEU A 4 32.05 57.32 1.55
CA LEU A 4 30.92 57.05 0.66
C LEU A 4 31.11 55.63 0.08
N LYS A 5 30.33 54.67 0.59
CA LYS A 5 30.24 53.32 0.02
C LYS A 5 29.67 53.44 -1.39
N LYS A 6 30.42 52.97 -2.40
CA LYS A 6 29.91 52.76 -3.75
C LYS A 6 28.97 51.55 -3.71
N ASP A 7 27.67 51.80 -3.71
CA ASP A 7 26.68 50.75 -3.94
C ASP A 7 26.82 50.29 -5.41
N LYS A 8 27.41 49.10 -5.59
CA LYS A 8 27.47 48.43 -6.90
C LYS A 8 26.11 47.80 -7.16
N GLY A 9 25.36 48.32 -8.13
CA GLY A 9 24.13 47.70 -8.62
C GLY A 9 24.42 46.41 -9.39
N PHE A 10 23.51 45.45 -9.28
CA PHE A 10 23.54 44.18 -10.02
C PHE A 10 23.24 44.42 -11.50
N THR A 11 23.99 43.81 -12.42
CA THR A 11 23.73 44.00 -13.85
C THR A 11 22.60 43.07 -14.32
N LEU A 12 21.77 43.54 -15.27
CA LEU A 12 20.73 42.71 -15.89
C LEU A 12 21.33 41.47 -16.58
N ILE A 13 22.53 41.60 -17.15
CA ILE A 13 23.20 40.49 -17.83
C ILE A 13 23.69 39.41 -16.85
N GLU A 14 24.16 39.79 -15.65
CA GLU A 14 24.47 38.83 -14.59
C GLU A 14 23.22 38.03 -14.21
N LEU A 15 22.06 38.69 -14.08
CA LEU A 15 20.81 38.01 -13.77
C LEU A 15 20.39 37.03 -14.88
N MET A 16 20.50 37.45 -16.15
CA MET A 16 20.12 36.62 -17.29
C MET A 16 20.96 35.34 -17.39
N ILE A 17 22.28 35.44 -17.18
CA ILE A 17 23.17 34.28 -17.21
C ILE A 17 22.85 33.33 -16.05
N VAL A 18 22.58 33.86 -14.86
CA VAL A 18 22.23 33.04 -13.69
C VAL A 18 20.94 32.25 -13.94
N VAL A 19 19.89 32.90 -14.44
CA VAL A 19 18.61 32.21 -14.73
C VAL A 19 18.78 31.19 -15.87
N ALA A 20 19.61 31.49 -16.87
CA ALA A 20 19.93 30.54 -17.94
C ALA A 20 20.64 29.27 -17.40
N ILE A 21 21.62 29.42 -16.51
CA ILE A 21 22.32 28.29 -15.88
C ILE A 21 21.37 27.47 -15.00
N ILE A 22 20.54 28.13 -14.17
CA ILE A 22 19.53 27.46 -13.34
C ILE A 22 18.55 26.68 -14.22
N GLY A 23 18.13 27.24 -15.36
CA GLY A 23 17.26 26.57 -16.32
C GLY A 23 17.85 25.28 -16.88
N ILE A 24 19.13 25.29 -17.27
CA ILE A 24 19.83 24.09 -17.77
C ILE A 24 19.91 23.00 -16.70
N ILE A 25 20.30 23.37 -15.47
CA ILE A 25 20.42 22.43 -14.35
C ILE A 25 19.05 21.85 -13.98
N ALA A 26 18.01 22.70 -13.88
CA ALA A 26 16.66 22.28 -13.55
C ALA A 26 16.11 21.27 -14.57
N GLY A 27 16.38 21.48 -15.87
CA GLY A 27 15.94 20.56 -16.93
C GLY A 27 16.45 19.12 -16.76
N ILE A 28 17.69 18.95 -16.28
CA ILE A 28 18.26 17.61 -16.02
C ILE A 28 17.87 17.08 -14.64
N ALA A 29 17.78 17.97 -13.64
CA ALA A 29 17.57 17.58 -12.25
C ALA A 29 16.13 17.13 -11.96
N ILE A 30 15.13 17.80 -12.52
CA ILE A 30 13.70 17.53 -12.25
C ILE A 30 13.29 16.08 -12.58
N PRO A 31 13.53 15.53 -13.79
CA PRO A 31 13.12 14.16 -14.09
C PRO A 31 13.85 13.13 -13.23
N LYS A 32 15.14 13.34 -12.97
CA LYS A 32 15.94 12.47 -12.07
C LYS A 32 15.39 12.49 -10.65
N PHE A 33 15.01 13.67 -10.15
CA PHE A 33 14.43 13.80 -8.82
C PHE A 33 13.07 13.09 -8.70
N ALA A 34 12.22 13.21 -9.72
CA ALA A 34 10.93 12.50 -9.76
C ALA A 34 11.11 10.97 -9.71
N GLU A 35 12.08 10.42 -10.45
CA GLU A 35 12.39 9.00 -10.42
C GLU A 35 12.94 8.55 -9.05
N MET A 36 13.84 9.33 -8.46
CA MET A 36 14.36 9.04 -7.10
C MET A 36 13.24 9.02 -6.07
N MET A 37 12.29 9.96 -6.14
CA MET A 37 11.13 9.99 -5.26
C MET A 37 10.23 8.76 -5.45
N LYS A 38 10.03 8.30 -6.70
CA LYS A 38 9.29 7.04 -6.97
C LYS A 38 9.99 5.85 -6.31
N ARG A 39 11.30 5.69 -6.53
CA ARG A 39 12.09 4.59 -5.92
C ARG A 39 12.07 4.64 -4.39
N ALA A 40 12.10 5.83 -3.79
CA ALA A 40 12.01 5.98 -2.34
C ALA A 40 10.65 5.52 -1.80
N LYS A 41 9.55 5.89 -2.46
CA LYS A 41 8.20 5.41 -2.11
C LYS A 41 8.05 3.90 -2.26
N GLU A 42 8.62 3.33 -3.32
CA GLU A 42 8.64 1.89 -3.53
C GLU A 42 9.40 1.16 -2.41
N SER A 43 10.57 1.68 -2.03
CA SER A 43 11.38 1.12 -0.94
C SER A 43 10.63 1.18 0.41
N ALA A 44 9.99 2.31 0.71
CA ALA A 44 9.20 2.45 1.93
C ALA A 44 8.03 1.46 1.96
N THR A 45 7.31 1.33 0.84
CA THR A 45 6.17 0.42 0.72
C THR A 45 6.61 -1.04 0.84
N LYS A 46 7.76 -1.44 0.28
CA LYS A 46 8.29 -2.80 0.47
C LYS A 46 8.64 -3.10 1.93
N GLY A 47 9.23 -2.14 2.64
CA GLY A 47 9.46 -2.26 4.09
C GLY A 47 8.16 -2.44 4.87
N ASN A 48 7.17 -1.61 4.56
CA ASN A 48 5.84 -1.66 5.19
C ASN A 48 5.08 -2.96 4.86
N LEU A 49 5.20 -3.47 3.63
CA LEU A 49 4.65 -4.76 3.22
C LEU A 49 5.24 -5.90 4.06
N GLY A 50 6.53 -5.83 4.35
CA GLY A 50 7.20 -6.76 5.25
C GLY A 50 6.58 -6.79 6.65
N ILE A 51 6.28 -5.62 7.23
CA ILE A 51 5.61 -5.50 8.52
C ILE A 51 4.25 -6.21 8.49
N CYS A 52 3.44 -5.98 7.46
CA CYS A 52 2.14 -6.64 7.31
C CYS A 52 2.29 -8.17 7.22
N ARG A 53 3.22 -8.67 6.40
CA ARG A 53 3.47 -10.11 6.24
C ARG A 53 3.93 -10.76 7.53
N THR A 54 4.79 -10.10 8.28
CA THR A 54 5.24 -10.58 9.60
C THR A 54 4.07 -10.67 10.59
N ALA A 55 3.17 -9.69 10.60
CA ALA A 55 1.98 -9.74 11.46
C ALA A 55 1.06 -10.92 11.11
N VAL A 56 0.82 -11.17 9.81
CA VAL A 56 0.05 -12.33 9.34
C VAL A 56 0.72 -13.64 9.74
N ALA A 57 2.05 -13.75 9.58
CA ALA A 57 2.79 -14.94 9.94
C ALA A 57 2.74 -15.24 11.45
N PHE A 58 2.84 -14.21 12.29
CA PHE A 58 2.68 -14.38 13.74
C PHE A 58 1.28 -14.82 14.13
N TYR A 59 0.24 -14.23 13.51
CA TYR A 59 -1.12 -14.66 13.72
C TYR A 59 -1.33 -16.12 13.33
N TYR A 60 -0.83 -16.53 12.17
CA TYR A 60 -0.91 -17.91 11.70
C TYR A 60 -0.27 -18.90 12.70
N GLY A 61 0.92 -18.56 13.21
CA GLY A 61 1.61 -19.37 14.21
C GLY A 61 0.91 -19.43 15.56
N GLY A 62 0.25 -18.33 15.97
CA GLY A 62 -0.50 -18.25 17.23
C GLY A 62 -1.89 -18.88 17.20
N ASN A 63 -2.47 -19.08 16.01
CA ASN A 63 -3.82 -19.61 15.80
C ASN A 63 -3.79 -20.99 15.12
N GLU A 64 -2.89 -21.88 15.54
CA GLU A 64 -2.86 -23.29 15.11
C GLU A 64 -2.73 -23.48 13.58
N GLY A 65 -2.07 -22.55 12.88
CA GLY A 65 -1.91 -22.63 11.43
C GLY A 65 -3.16 -22.20 10.67
N ILE A 66 -3.93 -21.27 11.24
CA ILE A 66 -5.14 -20.73 10.65
C ILE A 66 -4.97 -19.23 10.40
N TYR A 67 -5.31 -18.79 9.20
CA TYR A 67 -5.30 -17.38 8.81
C TYR A 67 -6.58 -16.66 9.26
N SER A 68 -6.46 -15.38 9.60
CA SER A 68 -7.64 -14.59 9.95
C SER A 68 -8.56 -14.46 8.75
N TYR A 69 -9.86 -14.68 8.99
CA TYR A 69 -10.93 -14.45 8.04
C TYR A 69 -12.05 -13.70 8.76
N ARG A 70 -12.57 -12.66 8.11
CA ARG A 70 -13.69 -11.89 8.63
C ARG A 70 -14.59 -11.43 7.49
N ILE A 71 -15.90 -11.61 7.64
CA ILE A 71 -16.91 -11.10 6.71
C ILE A 71 -17.57 -9.88 7.35
N SER A 72 -18.03 -8.94 6.52
CA SER A 72 -18.83 -7.80 6.97
C SER A 72 -20.00 -8.27 7.86
N GLY A 73 -20.03 -7.80 9.11
CA GLY A 73 -21.06 -8.14 10.10
C GLY A 73 -20.67 -9.22 11.12
N ASP A 74 -19.50 -9.85 11.00
CA ASP A 74 -18.99 -10.76 12.02
C ASP A 74 -18.42 -9.96 13.23
N PRO A 75 -18.70 -10.38 14.49
CA PRO A 75 -18.13 -9.73 15.67
C PRO A 75 -16.60 -9.78 15.64
N PRO A 76 -15.91 -8.78 16.24
CA PRO A 76 -14.46 -8.76 16.29
C PRO A 76 -13.95 -9.99 17.05
N ALA A 77 -13.18 -10.81 16.35
CA ALA A 77 -12.51 -12.02 16.85
C ALA A 77 -13.43 -13.09 17.46
N ALA A 78 -14.10 -13.87 16.60
CA ALA A 78 -14.21 -15.29 16.92
C ALA A 78 -12.98 -15.99 16.31
N PRO A 79 -12.06 -16.58 17.10
CA PRO A 79 -11.12 -17.54 16.55
C PRO A 79 -11.93 -18.64 15.87
N LEU A 80 -11.45 -19.15 14.73
CA LEU A 80 -12.13 -20.14 13.89
C LEU A 80 -12.56 -21.44 14.60
N TYR A 81 -12.27 -21.60 15.90
CA TYR A 81 -12.83 -22.66 16.72
C TYR A 81 -14.37 -22.69 16.69
N GLU A 82 -15.06 -21.54 16.59
CA GLU A 82 -16.54 -21.54 16.50
C GLU A 82 -17.11 -21.67 15.08
N ILE A 83 -16.27 -21.53 14.06
CA ILE A 83 -16.69 -21.64 12.65
C ILE A 83 -15.76 -22.67 12.01
N GLY A 84 -15.98 -23.94 12.36
CA GLY A 84 -15.27 -25.06 11.73
C GLY A 84 -15.27 -24.90 10.22
N GLY A 85 -14.15 -25.20 9.57
CA GLY A 85 -13.85 -24.87 8.17
C GLY A 85 -14.97 -25.12 7.14
N GLY A 86 -15.96 -25.96 7.44
CA GLY A 86 -17.17 -26.12 6.65
C GLY A 86 -18.07 -24.87 6.51
N LEU A 87 -18.04 -23.90 7.43
CA LEU A 87 -18.84 -22.67 7.29
C LEU A 87 -18.17 -21.62 6.38
N ALA A 88 -16.84 -21.63 6.27
CA ALA A 88 -16.13 -20.85 5.25
C ALA A 88 -16.46 -21.40 3.85
N ASP A 89 -16.53 -22.72 3.71
CA ASP A 89 -16.95 -23.40 2.47
C ASP A 89 -18.46 -23.26 2.18
N GLN A 90 -19.33 -23.23 3.20
CA GLN A 90 -20.77 -22.97 3.02
C GLN A 90 -21.07 -21.51 2.67
N LYS A 91 -20.38 -20.55 3.30
CA LYS A 91 -20.47 -19.13 2.91
C LYS A 91 -19.82 -18.89 1.54
N TRP A 92 -18.86 -19.73 1.12
CA TRP A 92 -18.29 -19.79 -0.23
C TRP A 92 -19.31 -20.24 -1.28
N GLU A 93 -20.11 -21.27 -1.02
CA GLU A 93 -21.19 -21.68 -1.93
C GLU A 93 -22.31 -20.63 -2.03
N ALA A 94 -22.65 -19.96 -0.92
CA ALA A 94 -23.61 -18.86 -0.92
C ALA A 94 -23.11 -17.60 -1.68
N ALA A 95 -21.78 -17.42 -1.79
CA ALA A 95 -21.13 -16.30 -2.47
C ALA A 95 -20.99 -16.47 -3.99
N ASN A 96 -20.96 -17.70 -4.49
CA ASN A 96 -20.77 -18.02 -5.91
C ASN A 96 -21.93 -17.57 -6.83
N GLY A 97 -23.00 -17.01 -6.26
CA GLY A 97 -24.06 -16.31 -7.00
C GLY A 97 -23.95 -14.79 -7.02
N SER A 98 -22.97 -14.19 -6.34
CA SER A 98 -22.73 -12.74 -6.35
C SER A 98 -21.70 -12.39 -7.44
N PRO A 99 -22.02 -11.50 -8.40
CA PRO A 99 -21.10 -11.05 -9.45
C PRO A 99 -19.77 -10.48 -8.92
N ASP A 100 -19.74 -10.06 -7.66
CA ASP A 100 -18.65 -9.35 -7.01
C ASP A 100 -17.92 -10.21 -5.96
N GLY A 101 -18.03 -11.55 -6.01
CA GLY A 101 -17.72 -12.50 -4.93
C GLY A 101 -17.01 -11.92 -3.69
N ILE A 102 -17.74 -11.77 -2.59
CA ILE A 102 -17.32 -11.23 -1.29
C ILE A 102 -15.95 -10.51 -1.31
N TYR A 103 -15.91 -9.32 -1.91
CA TYR A 103 -14.98 -8.29 -1.47
C TYR A 103 -15.60 -7.69 -0.21
N ALA A 104 -15.16 -8.11 0.97
CA ALA A 104 -15.46 -7.33 2.16
C ALA A 104 -14.73 -5.99 2.00
N ARG A 105 -15.47 -4.96 1.57
CA ARG A 105 -14.94 -3.61 1.41
C ARG A 105 -14.86 -2.94 2.77
N GLY A 106 -13.65 -2.53 3.12
CA GLY A 106 -13.31 -1.77 4.31
C GLY A 106 -13.03 -2.68 5.51
N TRP A 107 -12.30 -2.28 6.54
CA TRP A 107 -11.90 -0.95 6.97
C TRP A 107 -10.61 -1.13 7.78
N SER A 108 -9.64 -0.23 7.65
CA SER A 108 -8.30 -0.34 8.26
C SER A 108 -8.27 -0.70 9.76
N GLU A 109 -9.33 -0.41 10.51
CA GLU A 109 -9.38 -0.69 11.95
C GLU A 109 -9.69 -2.15 12.28
N GLU A 110 -10.44 -2.86 11.43
CA GLU A 110 -10.90 -4.23 11.70
C GLU A 110 -9.80 -5.26 11.47
N LEU A 111 -8.97 -5.06 10.45
CA LEU A 111 -7.83 -5.96 10.20
C LEU A 111 -6.73 -5.78 11.25
N CYS A 112 -6.50 -4.55 11.72
CA CYS A 112 -5.64 -4.30 12.89
C CYS A 112 -6.17 -5.00 14.14
N ALA A 113 -7.49 -5.08 14.30
CA ALA A 113 -8.11 -5.81 15.40
C ALA A 113 -7.89 -7.33 15.26
N ASP A 114 -8.01 -7.86 14.05
CA ASP A 114 -7.80 -9.29 13.80
C ASP A 114 -6.34 -9.70 14.00
N PHE A 115 -5.39 -8.86 13.57
CA PHE A 115 -3.96 -9.10 13.74
C PHE A 115 -3.39 -8.52 15.03
N SER A 116 -4.22 -7.99 15.94
CA SER A 116 -3.78 -7.67 17.29
C SER A 116 -3.45 -8.96 18.03
N PRO A 117 -2.34 -9.03 18.81
CA PRO A 117 -1.43 -7.95 19.25
C PRO A 117 -0.24 -7.67 18.32
N TYR A 118 -0.16 -8.32 17.16
CA TYR A 118 1.02 -8.33 16.28
C TYR A 118 1.18 -7.04 15.47
N ILE A 119 0.07 -6.35 15.18
CA ILE A 119 0.07 -5.03 14.54
C ILE A 119 -0.94 -4.14 15.24
N ARG A 120 -0.51 -2.93 15.59
CA ARG A 120 -1.37 -1.93 16.25
C ARG A 120 -2.05 -1.04 15.23
N ASP A 121 -1.27 -0.60 14.25
CA ASP A 121 -1.72 0.24 13.15
C ASP A 121 -1.14 -0.28 11.85
N LEU A 122 -1.95 -0.27 10.79
CA LEU A 122 -1.48 -0.61 9.46
C LEU A 122 -0.48 0.43 8.98
N PRO A 123 0.69 -0.02 8.48
CA PRO A 123 1.66 0.89 7.91
C PRO A 123 1.10 1.46 6.60
N GLU A 124 1.62 2.64 6.26
CA GLU A 124 1.17 3.35 5.08
C GLU A 124 1.72 2.72 3.79
N ASN A 125 0.86 2.54 2.79
CA ASN A 125 1.31 2.29 1.42
C ASN A 125 1.56 3.62 0.70
N SER A 126 2.84 3.98 0.53
CA SER A 126 3.25 5.27 -0.07
C SER A 126 3.08 5.36 -1.59
N ILE A 127 2.74 4.25 -2.26
CA ILE A 127 2.53 4.19 -3.72
C ILE A 127 1.07 4.47 -4.08
N SER A 128 0.13 4.08 -3.22
CA SER A 128 -1.29 4.25 -3.48
C SER A 128 -1.77 5.70 -3.27
N PRO A 129 -2.64 6.22 -4.14
CA PRO A 129 -3.24 7.55 -3.97
C PRO A 129 -4.47 7.52 -3.04
N GLY A 130 -4.36 8.10 -1.84
CA GLY A 130 -5.45 8.16 -0.86
C GLY A 130 -5.60 6.86 -0.06
N GLN A 131 -6.41 6.90 1.01
CA GLN A 131 -6.71 5.79 1.95
C GLN A 131 -5.62 4.71 2.05
N THR A 132 -4.40 5.14 2.32
CA THR A 132 -3.16 4.36 2.17
C THR A 132 -2.98 3.29 3.24
N LYS A 133 -3.91 3.22 4.19
CA LYS A 133 -3.94 2.26 5.31
C LYS A 133 -5.10 1.27 5.22
N GLU A 134 -5.93 1.34 4.19
CA GLU A 134 -7.02 0.38 4.01
C GLU A 134 -6.49 -1.00 3.69
N VAL A 135 -7.20 -2.04 4.12
CA VAL A 135 -6.96 -3.40 3.63
C VAL A 135 -8.22 -3.90 2.97
N ARG A 136 -8.08 -4.41 1.75
CA ARG A 136 -9.10 -5.22 1.11
C ARG A 136 -8.82 -6.69 1.40
N SER A 137 -9.78 -7.39 1.99
CA SER A 137 -9.76 -8.84 2.08
C SER A 137 -10.56 -9.44 0.93
N GLY A 138 -9.99 -10.39 0.21
CA GLY A 138 -10.66 -11.10 -0.88
C GLY A 138 -10.70 -12.60 -0.64
N VAL A 139 -11.85 -13.21 -0.96
CA VAL A 139 -12.04 -14.67 -1.07
C VAL A 139 -11.53 -15.22 -2.40
N TRP A 140 -11.54 -14.38 -3.44
CA TRP A 140 -11.11 -14.71 -4.78
C TRP A 140 -9.65 -15.16 -4.82
N ASN A 141 -9.33 -15.93 -5.85
CA ASN A 141 -8.01 -16.44 -6.22
C ASN A 141 -6.87 -15.50 -5.82
N GLU A 142 -5.71 -16.06 -5.50
CA GLU A 142 -4.51 -15.29 -5.17
C GLU A 142 -4.39 -14.05 -6.07
N PRO A 143 -4.02 -12.88 -5.53
CA PRO A 143 -3.99 -11.65 -6.31
C PRO A 143 -3.20 -11.88 -7.60
N ASP A 144 -3.92 -11.83 -8.73
CA ASP A 144 -3.34 -12.00 -10.05
C ASP A 144 -2.38 -10.83 -10.29
N PRO A 145 -1.12 -11.09 -10.70
CA PRO A 145 -0.17 -10.03 -11.02
C PRO A 145 -0.74 -9.09 -12.08
N GLY A 146 -0.96 -7.84 -11.68
CA GLY A 146 -1.47 -6.77 -12.54
C GLY A 146 -2.98 -6.74 -12.76
N ASN A 147 -3.76 -7.61 -12.11
CA ASN A 147 -5.22 -7.68 -12.31
C ASN A 147 -5.97 -7.87 -10.99
N LEU A 148 -5.90 -6.88 -10.09
CA LEU A 148 -6.79 -6.83 -8.94
C LEU A 148 -8.21 -6.45 -9.37
N PRO A 149 -9.23 -7.05 -8.75
CA PRO A 149 -10.63 -6.75 -9.05
C PRO A 149 -10.96 -5.27 -8.83
N SER A 150 -11.74 -4.72 -9.76
CA SER A 150 -11.96 -3.27 -9.89
C SER A 150 -12.46 -2.63 -8.59
N GLY A 151 -11.68 -1.67 -8.11
CA GLY A 151 -12.03 -0.80 -7.00
C GLY A 151 -10.78 -0.17 -6.41
N ASN A 152 -10.91 1.06 -5.91
CA ASN A 152 -9.90 1.89 -5.24
C ASN A 152 -8.55 1.19 -4.99
N ASP A 153 -7.55 1.52 -5.83
CA ASP A 153 -6.14 1.09 -5.78
C ASP A 153 -5.40 1.64 -4.53
N ASN A 154 -5.98 1.41 -3.36
CA ASN A 154 -5.60 2.05 -2.11
C ASN A 154 -5.24 1.00 -1.04
N GLY A 155 -4.08 1.21 -0.38
CA GLY A 155 -3.67 0.41 0.77
C GLY A 155 -3.18 -0.99 0.40
N TRP A 156 -3.64 -2.01 1.13
CA TRP A 156 -3.14 -3.38 1.08
C TRP A 156 -4.23 -4.35 0.63
N PHE A 157 -3.83 -5.46 0.04
CA PHE A 157 -4.72 -6.57 -0.25
C PHE A 157 -4.25 -7.80 0.53
N TYR A 158 -5.18 -8.47 1.21
CA TYR A 158 -4.92 -9.66 2.01
C TYR A 158 -5.82 -10.82 1.54
N CYS A 159 -5.21 -11.95 1.20
CA CYS A 159 -5.91 -13.18 0.90
C CYS A 159 -5.88 -14.09 2.12
N PHE A 160 -7.03 -14.33 2.75
CA PHE A 160 -7.11 -15.17 3.93
C PHE A 160 -6.99 -16.68 3.62
N ARG A 161 -7.14 -17.10 2.35
CA ARG A 161 -6.91 -18.50 1.94
C ARG A 161 -5.43 -18.87 1.99
N SER A 162 -4.56 -17.98 1.53
CA SER A 162 -3.11 -18.22 1.43
C SER A 162 -2.28 -17.43 2.43
N GLY A 163 -2.87 -16.47 3.13
CA GLY A 163 -2.15 -15.52 3.98
C GLY A 163 -1.37 -14.45 3.21
N LYS A 164 -1.48 -14.44 1.87
CA LYS A 164 -0.67 -13.54 1.03
C LYS A 164 -1.14 -12.09 1.20
N VAL A 165 -0.20 -11.21 1.52
CA VAL A 165 -0.40 -9.76 1.52
C VAL A 165 0.34 -9.16 0.33
N VAL A 166 -0.34 -8.29 -0.43
CA VAL A 166 0.23 -7.54 -1.55
C VAL A 166 -0.21 -6.08 -1.51
N VAL A 167 0.43 -5.25 -2.32
CA VAL A 167 0.03 -3.86 -2.54
C VAL A 167 -1.29 -3.84 -3.31
N ASN A 168 -2.31 -3.14 -2.81
CA ASN A 168 -3.57 -2.97 -3.54
C ASN A 168 -3.41 -1.85 -4.58
N ASN A 169 -2.66 -2.12 -5.64
CA ASN A 169 -2.42 -1.17 -6.72
C ASN A 169 -2.17 -1.90 -8.03
N ASN A 170 -2.96 -1.62 -9.07
CA ASN A 170 -2.80 -2.20 -10.41
C ASN A 170 -1.65 -1.60 -11.24
N GLY A 171 -0.92 -0.62 -10.71
CA GLY A 171 0.25 -0.04 -11.34
C GLY A 171 1.48 -0.94 -11.33
N VAL A 172 2.57 -0.41 -11.92
CA VAL A 172 3.86 -1.10 -12.04
C VAL A 172 5.00 -0.30 -11.43
N ASP A 173 6.01 -1.03 -10.94
CA ASP A 173 7.22 -0.48 -10.35
C ASP A 173 8.15 0.17 -11.39
N VAL A 174 9.29 0.70 -10.95
CA VAL A 174 10.31 1.27 -11.85
C VAL A 174 10.90 0.27 -12.86
N LYS A 175 10.74 -1.04 -12.63
CA LYS A 175 11.21 -2.11 -13.53
C LYS A 175 10.11 -2.62 -14.47
N GLY A 176 8.87 -2.18 -14.28
CA GLY A 176 7.71 -2.65 -15.06
C GLY A 176 7.01 -3.86 -14.46
N GLU A 177 7.39 -4.28 -13.25
CA GLU A 177 6.72 -5.38 -12.55
C GLU A 177 5.46 -4.87 -11.83
N PRO A 178 4.33 -5.58 -11.89
CA PRO A 178 3.13 -5.21 -11.15
C PRO A 178 3.39 -5.12 -9.65
N TYR A 179 2.85 -4.10 -8.96
CA TYR A 179 3.01 -4.00 -7.50
C TYR A 179 2.40 -5.17 -6.72
N THR A 180 1.47 -5.87 -7.35
CA THR A 180 0.80 -7.08 -6.87
C THR A 180 1.67 -8.33 -6.92
N SER A 181 2.80 -8.31 -7.65
CA SER A 181 3.74 -9.43 -7.70
C SER A 181 4.76 -9.41 -6.55
N TRP A 182 4.84 -8.30 -5.82
CA TRP A 182 5.74 -8.12 -4.68
C TRP A 182 5.41 -9.06 -3.52
#